data_AF-A0A9W9VXM0-F1
#
_entry.id   AF-A0A9W9VXM0-F1
#
_cell.length_a   1.000
_cell.length_b   1.000
_cell.length_c   1.000
_cell.angle_alpha   90.00
_cell.angle_beta   90.00
_cell.angle_gamma   90.00
#
_symmetry.space_group_name_H-M   'P 1'
#
loop_
_entity.id
_entity.type
_entity.pdbx_description
1 polymer ?
#
loop_
_entity_poly.entity_id
_entity_poly.type
_entity_poly.pdbx_seq_one_letter_code
_entity_poly.pdbx_strand_id
1 'polypeptide(L)'
;MKRPGFRRLHLSSGDWTGFQSGLFRRAISLADELTYLHLSTTFNDGSHSSMRDPPLPLKEVLSIKEWPQLSHLALSRFSVDTSELMDILKLAPSSLRSLDLEFIEFPFDELGLTGLLERMPEEVDWSKRDLKPTVTIGMEGHRVWSGRFRRGSKLSLWVWRKSPGWNRYTQPQRRVRDES
;
A
#
# COMPACT_ATOMS: atom_id res chain seq x y z
N MET A 1 -32.64 2.75 -11.40
CA MET A 1 -31.97 1.43 -11.48
C MET A 1 -31.02 1.30 -10.29
N LYS A 2 -31.31 0.43 -9.32
CA LYS A 2 -30.38 0.10 -8.22
C LYS A 2 -29.23 -0.69 -8.84
N ARG A 3 -28.02 -0.13 -8.85
CA ARG A 3 -26.82 -0.91 -9.20
C ARG A 3 -26.67 -1.98 -8.11
N PRO A 4 -26.43 -3.26 -8.45
CA PRO A 4 -26.13 -4.27 -7.43
C PRO A 4 -24.92 -3.77 -6.64
N GLY A 5 -25.04 -3.77 -5.31
CA GLY A 5 -24.01 -3.30 -4.39
C GLY A 5 -22.68 -3.92 -4.72
N PHE A 6 -21.81 -3.14 -5.36
CA PHE A 6 -20.57 -3.66 -5.92
C PHE A 6 -19.54 -3.73 -4.81
N ARG A 7 -19.23 -4.96 -4.38
CA ARG A 7 -18.42 -5.19 -3.18
C ARG A 7 -16.94 -5.38 -3.46
N ARG A 8 -16.54 -5.71 -4.69
CA ARG A 8 -15.16 -6.04 -5.03
C ARG A 8 -14.75 -5.48 -6.37
N LEU A 9 -13.81 -4.54 -6.38
CA LEU A 9 -13.20 -4.00 -7.59
C LEU A 9 -11.78 -4.55 -7.76
N HIS A 10 -11.47 -5.06 -8.94
CA HIS A 10 -10.11 -5.24 -9.38
C HIS A 10 -9.97 -4.57 -10.74
N LEU A 11 -9.09 -3.58 -10.84
CA LEU A 11 -8.84 -2.85 -12.07
C LEU A 11 -7.34 -2.81 -12.35
N SER A 12 -6.95 -3.29 -13.52
CA SER A 12 -5.61 -3.13 -14.08
C SER A 12 -5.67 -2.13 -15.23
N SER A 13 -4.93 -1.03 -15.14
CA SER A 13 -4.77 -0.08 -16.22
C SER A 13 -3.39 -0.21 -16.84
N GLY A 14 -3.30 -0.14 -18.18
CA GLY A 14 -2.00 -0.14 -18.87
C GLY A 14 -1.20 1.17 -18.65
N ASP A 15 -1.88 2.23 -18.23
CA ASP A 15 -1.27 3.53 -17.94
C ASP A 15 -1.95 4.17 -16.72
N TRP A 16 -1.20 4.92 -15.93
CA TRP A 16 -1.68 5.67 -14.78
C TRP A 16 -2.59 6.85 -15.18
N THR A 17 -2.47 7.36 -16.42
CA THR A 17 -3.31 8.46 -16.95
C THR A 17 -4.81 8.15 -16.92
N GLY A 18 -5.19 6.87 -17.01
CA GLY A 18 -6.59 6.44 -16.87
C GLY A 18 -7.22 6.86 -15.55
N PHE A 19 -6.44 6.92 -14.47
CA PHE A 19 -6.88 7.36 -13.15
C PHE A 19 -6.96 8.89 -13.02
N GLN A 20 -6.19 9.65 -13.80
CA GLN A 20 -6.21 11.12 -13.79
C GLN A 20 -7.48 11.72 -14.39
N SER A 21 -8.17 10.98 -15.25
CA SER A 21 -9.41 11.45 -15.90
C SER A 21 -10.53 11.81 -14.91
N GLY A 22 -10.41 11.38 -13.64
CA GLY A 22 -11.45 11.51 -12.62
C GLY A 22 -12.69 10.63 -12.87
N LEU A 23 -12.77 9.96 -14.03
CA LEU A 23 -13.85 9.05 -14.38
C LEU A 23 -13.88 7.85 -13.44
N PHE A 24 -12.70 7.32 -13.11
CA PHE A 24 -12.55 6.25 -12.13
C PHE A 24 -13.19 6.66 -10.80
N ARG A 25 -12.72 7.77 -10.20
CA ARG A 25 -13.26 8.29 -8.92
C ARG A 25 -14.77 8.50 -8.96
N ARG A 26 -15.30 9.13 -10.02
CA ARG A 26 -16.75 9.34 -10.18
C ARG A 26 -17.54 8.03 -10.29
N ALA A 27 -16.98 7.02 -10.96
CA ALA A 27 -17.64 5.74 -11.15
C ALA A 27 -17.78 4.97 -9.83
N ILE A 28 -16.80 5.10 -8.94
CA ILE A 28 -16.69 4.32 -7.70
C ILE A 28 -17.09 5.09 -6.43
N SER A 29 -17.27 6.41 -6.49
CA SER A 29 -17.60 7.23 -5.31
C SER A 29 -18.95 6.88 -4.68
N LEU A 30 -19.84 6.22 -5.44
CA LEU A 30 -21.15 5.76 -4.98
C LEU A 30 -21.15 4.29 -4.54
N ALA A 31 -20.01 3.61 -4.55
CA ALA A 31 -19.89 2.22 -4.13
C ALA A 31 -19.68 2.13 -2.61
N ASP A 32 -20.68 2.51 -1.84
CA ASP A 32 -20.67 2.50 -0.35
C ASP A 32 -20.53 1.09 0.26
N GLU A 33 -20.96 0.06 -0.47
CA GLU A 33 -20.79 -1.35 -0.11
C GLU A 33 -19.42 -1.95 -0.53
N LEU A 34 -18.48 -1.15 -1.03
CA LEU A 34 -17.17 -1.64 -1.46
C LEU A 34 -16.37 -2.22 -0.28
N THR A 35 -16.00 -3.50 -0.40
CA THR A 35 -15.23 -4.25 0.61
C THR A 35 -13.81 -4.58 0.16
N TYR A 36 -13.58 -4.69 -1.14
CA TYR A 36 -12.29 -5.06 -1.72
C TYR A 36 -11.98 -4.13 -2.89
N LEU A 37 -10.81 -3.51 -2.86
CA LEU A 37 -10.28 -2.70 -3.94
C LEU A 37 -8.86 -3.14 -4.24
N HIS A 38 -8.61 -3.58 -5.48
CA HIS A 38 -7.26 -3.79 -6.00
C HIS A 38 -7.09 -2.97 -7.26
N LEU A 39 -6.15 -2.04 -7.22
CA LEU A 39 -5.72 -1.29 -8.39
C LEU A 39 -4.31 -1.72 -8.77
N SER A 40 -4.09 -1.88 -10.06
CA SER A 40 -2.77 -2.10 -10.62
C SER A 40 -2.56 -1.25 -11.86
N THR A 41 -1.32 -0.80 -12.04
CA THR A 41 -0.84 -0.18 -13.28
C THR A 41 0.22 -1.05 -13.93
N THR A 42 0.62 -0.70 -15.14
CA THR A 42 1.86 -1.21 -15.74
C THR A 42 2.85 -0.07 -15.85
N PHE A 43 3.52 0.27 -14.74
CA PHE A 43 4.72 1.10 -14.85
C PHE A 43 5.80 0.30 -15.59
N ASN A 44 6.53 0.97 -16.50
CA ASN A 44 7.56 0.34 -17.32
C ASN A 44 8.85 0.23 -16.52
N ASP A 45 9.09 -0.95 -15.97
CA ASP A 45 10.32 -1.35 -15.25
C ASP A 45 11.58 -1.37 -16.13
N GLY A 46 11.45 -1.17 -17.45
CA GLY A 46 12.48 -1.53 -18.43
C GLY A 46 13.01 -0.41 -19.32
N SER A 47 12.59 0.85 -19.18
CA SER A 47 13.19 1.94 -19.97
C SER A 47 14.19 2.74 -19.14
N HIS A 48 15.41 2.85 -19.66
CA HIS A 48 16.47 3.75 -19.20
C HIS A 48 16.08 5.25 -19.29
N SER A 49 14.80 5.60 -19.18
CA SER A 49 14.35 6.97 -19.06
C SER A 49 14.76 7.51 -17.70
N SER A 50 15.62 8.53 -17.73
CA SER A 50 16.00 9.33 -16.57
C SER A 50 14.84 10.05 -15.88
N MET A 51 13.63 9.97 -16.44
CA MET A 51 12.38 10.42 -15.83
C MET A 51 11.65 9.23 -15.20
N ARG A 52 11.59 9.24 -13.86
CA ARG A 52 10.63 8.43 -13.10
C ARG A 52 9.22 8.93 -13.39
N ASP A 53 8.23 8.04 -13.42
CA ASP A 53 6.84 8.48 -13.53
C ASP A 53 6.47 9.39 -12.36
N PRO A 54 5.72 10.47 -12.62
CA PRO A 54 5.27 11.34 -11.56
C PRO A 54 4.38 10.55 -10.58
N PRO A 55 4.42 10.87 -9.28
CA PRO A 55 3.49 10.28 -8.32
C PRO A 55 2.05 10.51 -8.75
N LEU A 56 1.26 9.44 -8.70
CA LEU A 56 -0.18 9.54 -8.89
C LEU A 56 -0.80 10.23 -7.66
N PRO A 57 -1.61 11.29 -7.84
CA PRO A 57 -2.32 11.93 -6.74
C PRO A 57 -3.41 11.00 -6.18
N LEU A 58 -3.04 10.17 -5.22
CA LEU A 58 -3.90 9.12 -4.68
C LEU A 58 -5.20 9.67 -4.09
N LYS A 59 -5.25 10.90 -3.55
CA LYS A 59 -6.47 11.54 -3.01
C LYS A 59 -7.47 11.90 -4.11
N GLU A 60 -6.97 12.12 -5.33
CA GLU A 60 -7.82 12.39 -6.49
C GLU A 60 -8.38 11.11 -7.11
N VAL A 61 -7.74 9.97 -6.82
CA VAL A 61 -8.09 8.65 -7.37
C VAL A 61 -8.93 7.84 -6.38
N LEU A 62 -8.54 7.86 -5.10
CA LEU A 62 -9.13 7.06 -4.03
C LEU A 62 -10.09 7.88 -3.16
N SER A 63 -11.33 7.43 -3.10
CA SER A 63 -12.39 7.95 -2.24
C SER A 63 -12.55 7.08 -1.00
N ILE A 64 -11.49 6.98 -0.18
CA ILE A 64 -11.46 6.08 0.99
C ILE A 64 -12.55 6.39 2.02
N LYS A 65 -12.90 7.68 2.20
CA LYS A 65 -13.92 8.10 3.17
C LYS A 65 -15.32 7.62 2.78
N GLU A 66 -15.55 7.43 1.49
CA GLU A 66 -16.81 7.02 0.89
C GLU A 66 -17.02 5.50 0.94
N TRP A 67 -16.03 4.72 1.37
CA TRP A 67 -16.08 3.25 1.42
C TRP A 67 -15.97 2.72 2.86
N PRO A 68 -16.98 2.94 3.73
CA PRO A 68 -16.92 2.56 5.14
C PRO A 68 -16.78 1.05 5.37
N GLN A 69 -17.12 0.22 4.38
CA GLN A 69 -17.03 -1.24 4.44
C GLN A 69 -15.73 -1.82 3.88
N LEU A 70 -14.78 -0.96 3.44
CA LEU A 70 -13.55 -1.40 2.79
C LEU A 70 -12.69 -2.23 3.76
N SER A 71 -12.58 -3.52 3.48
CA SER A 71 -11.79 -4.46 4.28
C SER A 71 -10.44 -4.78 3.66
N HIS A 72 -10.27 -4.60 2.35
CA HIS A 72 -9.04 -4.89 1.64
C HIS A 72 -8.71 -3.78 0.63
N LEU A 73 -7.53 -3.19 0.76
CA LEU A 73 -6.97 -2.23 -0.20
C LEU A 73 -5.65 -2.80 -0.74
N ALA A 74 -5.53 -2.90 -2.06
CA ALA A 74 -4.33 -3.33 -2.74
C ALA A 74 -3.95 -2.31 -3.83
N LEU A 75 -2.69 -1.88 -3.82
CA LEU A 75 -2.09 -1.03 -4.85
C LEU A 75 -0.87 -1.76 -5.40
N SER A 76 -0.80 -1.89 -6.72
CA SER A 76 0.30 -2.58 -7.40
C SER A 76 0.90 -1.73 -8.53
N ARG A 77 2.24 -1.63 -8.57
CA ARG A 77 3.01 -0.94 -9.64
C ARG A 77 2.71 0.55 -9.81
N PHE A 78 2.49 1.27 -8.70
CA PHE A 78 2.28 2.72 -8.70
C PHE A 78 3.53 3.48 -8.24
N SER A 79 3.76 4.66 -8.86
CA SER A 79 4.58 5.72 -8.28
C SER A 79 3.68 6.56 -7.36
N VAL A 80 4.04 6.69 -6.09
CA VAL A 80 3.21 7.38 -5.08
C VAL A 80 4.04 8.29 -4.18
N ASP A 81 3.40 9.34 -3.69
CA ASP A 81 3.97 10.17 -2.63
C ASP A 81 3.72 9.52 -1.26
N THR A 82 4.78 9.41 -0.45
CA THR A 82 4.69 8.78 0.89
C THR A 82 3.74 9.54 1.80
N SER A 83 3.72 10.88 1.76
CA SER A 83 2.84 11.70 2.61
C SER A 83 1.38 11.53 2.22
N GLU A 84 1.09 11.45 0.92
CA GLU A 84 -0.26 11.24 0.43
C GLU A 84 -0.79 9.83 0.76
N LEU A 85 0.06 8.81 0.60
CA LEU A 85 -0.27 7.46 1.04
C LEU A 85 -0.57 7.44 2.55
N MET A 86 0.26 8.09 3.36
CA MET A 86 0.03 8.20 4.81
C MET A 86 -1.30 8.88 5.16
N ASP A 87 -1.65 9.97 4.46
CA ASP A 87 -2.92 10.65 4.65
C ASP A 87 -4.12 9.75 4.32
N ILE A 88 -4.01 8.95 3.26
CA ILE A 88 -5.04 7.97 2.88
C ILE A 88 -5.17 6.87 3.91
N LEU A 89 -4.06 6.37 4.46
CA LEU A 89 -4.07 5.35 5.51
C LEU A 89 -4.65 5.86 6.83
N LYS A 90 -4.45 7.14 7.16
CA LYS A 90 -5.12 7.80 8.30
C LYS A 90 -6.64 7.86 8.11
N LEU A 91 -7.08 8.06 6.88
CA LEU A 91 -8.51 8.11 6.51
C LEU A 91 -9.16 6.73 6.34
N ALA A 92 -8.37 5.65 6.34
CA ALA A 92 -8.87 4.29 6.15
C ALA A 92 -9.96 3.94 7.18
N PRO A 93 -11.05 3.29 6.77
CA PRO A 93 -12.12 2.91 7.69
C PRO A 93 -11.63 1.88 8.72
N SER A 94 -12.34 1.77 9.84
CA SER A 94 -12.05 0.78 10.89
C SER A 94 -12.25 -0.66 10.43
N SER A 95 -13.00 -0.86 9.33
CA SER A 95 -13.23 -2.15 8.69
C SER A 95 -12.03 -2.68 7.91
N LEU A 96 -10.99 -1.87 7.67
CA LEU A 96 -9.80 -2.29 6.93
C LEU A 96 -9.06 -3.41 7.67
N ARG A 97 -8.78 -4.50 6.96
CA ARG A 97 -8.12 -5.71 7.47
C ARG A 97 -6.83 -6.05 6.74
N SER A 98 -6.71 -5.72 5.46
CA SER A 98 -5.44 -5.82 4.75
C SER A 98 -5.14 -4.59 3.89
N LEU A 99 -3.86 -4.27 3.84
CA LEU A 99 -3.25 -3.33 2.92
C LEU A 99 -2.14 -4.08 2.17
N ASP A 100 -2.25 -4.21 0.87
CA ASP A 100 -1.22 -4.83 0.04
C ASP A 100 -0.57 -3.75 -0.86
N LEU A 101 0.72 -3.54 -0.69
CA LEU A 101 1.54 -2.59 -1.45
C LEU A 101 2.55 -3.38 -2.27
N GLU A 102 2.29 -3.55 -3.56
CA GLU A 102 3.12 -4.37 -4.43
C GLU A 102 3.85 -3.51 -5.46
N PHE A 103 5.17 -3.62 -5.54
CA PHE A 103 5.99 -2.91 -6.54
C PHE A 103 5.73 -1.39 -6.55
N ILE A 104 5.60 -0.79 -5.37
CA ILE A 104 5.35 0.64 -5.21
C ILE A 104 6.68 1.41 -5.24
N GLU A 105 6.71 2.50 -6.01
CA GLU A 105 7.84 3.43 -6.07
C GLU A 105 7.56 4.71 -5.30
N PHE A 106 8.59 5.25 -4.65
CA PHE A 106 8.56 6.52 -3.93
C PHE A 106 9.63 7.45 -4.54
N PRO A 107 9.34 8.14 -5.65
CA PRO A 107 10.36 8.81 -6.45
C PRO A 107 11.04 10.00 -5.75
N PHE A 108 10.38 10.59 -4.74
CA PHE A 108 10.81 11.79 -4.03
C PHE A 108 11.13 11.58 -2.55
N ASP A 109 11.18 10.32 -2.09
CA ASP A 109 11.46 9.98 -0.70
C ASP A 109 12.72 9.12 -0.61
N GLU A 110 13.78 9.66 0.00
CA GLU A 110 15.07 8.97 0.16
C GLU A 110 14.97 7.73 1.07
N LEU A 111 14.08 7.76 2.06
CA LEU A 111 13.81 6.63 2.94
C LEU A 111 12.80 5.66 2.32
N GLY A 112 11.96 6.18 1.41
CA GLY A 112 10.97 5.43 0.64
C GLY A 112 10.13 4.52 1.52
N LEU A 113 10.13 3.23 1.19
CA LEU A 113 9.39 2.22 1.93
C LEU A 113 9.82 2.14 3.41
N THR A 114 11.11 2.28 3.71
CA THR A 114 11.61 2.21 5.10
C THR A 114 11.02 3.36 5.92
N GLY A 115 11.06 4.58 5.38
CA GLY A 115 10.47 5.77 6.02
C GLY A 115 8.96 5.64 6.19
N LEU A 116 8.25 5.11 5.20
CA LEU A 116 6.82 4.80 5.31
C LEU A 116 6.56 3.87 6.51
N LEU A 117 7.31 2.77 6.61
CA LEU A 117 7.10 1.77 7.66
C LEU A 117 7.43 2.26 9.07
N GLU A 118 8.39 3.17 9.21
CA GLU A 118 8.73 3.81 10.48
C GLU A 118 7.64 4.78 10.94
N ARG A 119 7.04 5.52 10.00
CA ARG A 119 5.99 6.52 10.27
C ARG A 119 4.63 5.89 10.55
N MET A 120 4.29 4.77 9.91
CA MET A 120 3.00 4.10 10.05
C MET A 120 2.58 3.82 11.51
N PRO A 121 3.41 3.22 12.39
CA PRO A 121 3.08 3.02 13.80
C PRO A 121 2.69 4.27 14.58
N GLU A 122 3.34 5.40 14.25
CA GLU A 122 3.28 6.63 15.03
C GLU A 122 2.14 7.52 14.54
N GLU A 123 1.99 7.63 13.23
CA GLU A 123 1.05 8.54 12.60
C GLU A 123 -0.30 7.88 12.28
N VAL A 124 -0.35 6.55 12.20
CA VAL A 124 -1.57 5.82 11.88
C VAL A 124 -2.10 5.15 13.14
N ASP A 125 -3.27 5.62 13.60
CA ASP A 125 -3.93 5.22 14.84
C ASP A 125 -4.46 3.76 14.85
N TRP A 126 -3.97 2.88 13.98
CA TRP A 126 -4.34 1.46 13.91
C TRP A 126 -4.05 0.70 15.20
N SER A 127 -3.13 1.20 16.03
CA SER A 127 -2.83 0.63 17.33
C SER A 127 -4.01 0.63 18.31
N LYS A 128 -4.96 1.55 18.11
CA LYS A 128 -6.18 1.72 18.91
C LYS A 128 -7.38 0.96 18.33
N ARG A 129 -7.26 0.39 17.12
CA ARG A 129 -8.35 -0.36 16.49
C ARG A 129 -8.48 -1.75 17.09
N ASP A 130 -9.72 -2.22 17.22
CA ASP A 130 -10.02 -3.60 17.62
C ASP A 130 -9.46 -4.61 16.62
N LEU A 131 -9.59 -4.29 15.33
CA LEU A 131 -9.02 -5.05 14.22
C LEU A 131 -7.84 -4.28 13.62
N LYS A 132 -6.66 -4.89 13.72
CA LYS A 132 -5.41 -4.32 13.18
C LYS A 132 -5.20 -4.80 11.75
N PRO A 133 -5.05 -3.88 10.78
CA PRO A 133 -4.74 -4.27 9.41
C PRO A 133 -3.42 -5.03 9.32
N THR A 134 -3.38 -6.04 8.45
CA THR A 134 -2.13 -6.68 8.00
C THR A 134 -1.61 -5.88 6.82
N VAL A 135 -0.32 -5.55 6.84
CA VAL A 135 0.33 -4.85 5.72
C VAL A 135 1.23 -5.84 4.99
N THR A 136 0.99 -6.06 3.71
CA THR A 136 1.82 -6.89 2.85
C THR A 136 2.57 -5.99 1.89
N ILE A 137 3.87 -6.23 1.75
CA ILE A 137 4.71 -5.51 0.79
C ILE A 137 5.31 -6.50 -0.20
N GLY A 138 5.00 -6.32 -1.48
CA GLY A 138 5.66 -7.00 -2.59
C GLY A 138 6.77 -6.11 -3.17
N MET A 139 7.98 -6.64 -3.30
CA MET A 139 9.11 -5.96 -3.95
C MET A 139 9.53 -6.71 -5.22
N GLU A 140 10.12 -5.98 -6.17
CA GLU A 140 10.83 -6.50 -7.34
C GLU A 140 11.80 -7.63 -6.93
N GLY A 141 11.85 -8.73 -7.69
CA GLY A 141 12.75 -9.85 -7.41
C GLY A 141 12.29 -10.84 -6.32
N HIS A 142 10.97 -11.03 -6.16
CA HIS A 142 10.33 -12.07 -5.33
C HIS A 142 10.48 -11.91 -3.80
N ARG A 143 10.64 -10.69 -3.29
CA ARG A 143 10.64 -10.45 -1.84
C ARG A 143 9.28 -9.95 -1.38
N VAL A 144 8.53 -10.82 -0.70
CA VAL A 144 7.26 -10.46 -0.05
C VAL A 144 7.46 -10.42 1.46
N TRP A 145 7.12 -9.29 2.07
CA TRP A 145 7.16 -9.05 3.51
C TRP A 145 5.74 -8.88 4.02
N SER A 146 5.31 -9.72 4.97
CA SER A 146 4.00 -9.59 5.61
C SER A 146 4.17 -9.12 7.05
N GLY A 147 3.51 -8.04 7.43
CA GLY A 147 3.61 -7.41 8.75
C GLY A 147 2.27 -7.39 9.46
N ARG A 148 2.28 -7.70 10.77
CA ARG A 148 1.16 -7.38 11.66
C ARG A 148 1.59 -6.46 12.77
N PHE A 149 0.74 -5.49 13.09
CA PHE A 149 0.97 -4.56 14.18
C PHE A 149 0.82 -5.27 15.54
N ARG A 150 1.83 -5.15 16.41
CA ARG A 150 1.75 -5.56 17.82
C ARG A 150 2.14 -4.39 18.71
N ARG A 151 1.26 -4.05 19.66
CA ARG A 151 1.54 -3.02 20.67
C ARG A 151 2.19 -3.70 21.87
N GLY A 152 3.46 -3.40 22.16
CA GLY A 152 4.13 -3.75 23.42
C GLY A 152 3.94 -2.64 24.45
N SER A 153 4.19 -2.94 25.73
CA SER A 153 3.98 -2.03 26.86
C SER A 153 4.88 -0.79 26.89
N LYS A 154 5.90 -0.71 26.02
CA LYS A 154 6.74 0.49 25.83
C LYS A 154 7.18 0.77 24.38
N LEU A 155 6.86 -0.11 23.43
CA LEU A 155 7.22 0.03 22.01
C LEU A 155 6.13 -0.57 21.12
N SER A 156 5.69 0.18 20.12
CA SER A 156 4.85 -0.30 19.03
C SER A 156 5.76 -0.94 17.98
N LEU A 157 5.65 -2.26 17.73
CA LEU A 157 6.53 -2.97 16.80
C LEU A 157 5.71 -3.68 15.71
N TRP A 158 6.04 -3.43 14.45
CA TRP A 158 5.60 -4.29 13.35
C TRP A 158 6.44 -5.56 13.33
N VAL A 159 5.79 -6.70 13.50
CA VAL A 159 6.46 -7.99 13.30
C VAL A 159 6.33 -8.37 11.84
N TRP A 160 7.39 -8.13 11.08
CA TRP A 160 7.51 -8.56 9.69
C TRP A 160 7.93 -10.02 9.65
N ARG A 161 7.12 -10.85 9.00
CA ARG A 161 7.49 -12.22 8.63
C ARG A 161 7.69 -12.27 7.12
N LYS A 162 8.83 -12.80 6.72
CA LYS A 162 9.02 -13.31 5.35
C LYS A 162 8.00 -14.44 5.12
N SER A 163 7.16 -14.31 4.11
CA SER A 163 6.18 -15.35 3.78
C SER A 163 6.90 -16.65 3.38
N PRO A 164 6.62 -17.80 4.00
CA PRO A 164 7.20 -19.07 3.58
C PRO A 164 6.47 -19.56 2.32
N GLY A 165 7.16 -19.62 1.17
CA GLY A 165 6.54 -20.14 -0.06
C GLY A 165 7.24 -19.85 -1.39
N TRP A 166 8.28 -19.00 -1.44
CA TRP A 166 9.00 -18.70 -2.68
C TRP A 166 10.51 -18.87 -2.46
N ASN A 167 11.13 -19.76 -3.22
CA ASN A 167 12.45 -20.33 -2.93
C ASN A 167 13.62 -19.38 -3.26
N ARG A 168 14.55 -19.32 -2.28
CA ARG A 168 16.01 -19.05 -2.28
C ARG A 168 16.64 -18.22 -3.41
N TYR A 169 17.29 -17.11 -3.03
CA TYR A 169 18.73 -16.83 -3.28
C TYR A 169 19.33 -15.98 -2.13
N THR A 170 20.62 -16.17 -1.88
CA THR A 170 21.43 -15.76 -0.71
C THR A 170 21.78 -14.26 -0.63
N GLN A 171 22.00 -13.78 0.61
CA GLN A 171 22.40 -12.43 1.01
C GLN A 171 23.78 -11.99 0.46
N PRO A 172 24.10 -10.68 0.45
CA PRO A 172 25.43 -10.19 0.84
C PRO A 172 25.47 -9.92 2.34
N GLN A 173 26.47 -10.49 3.02
CA GLN A 173 26.80 -10.19 4.41
C GLN A 173 27.40 -8.78 4.56
N ARG A 174 27.08 -8.11 5.67
CA ARG A 174 28.06 -7.25 6.34
C ARG A 174 28.32 -7.81 7.74
N ARG A 175 29.53 -8.34 7.91
CA ARG A 175 30.17 -8.53 9.21
C ARG A 175 30.41 -7.16 9.83
N VAL A 176 30.05 -6.99 11.10
CA VAL A 176 30.93 -6.34 12.08
C VAL A 176 30.88 -7.19 13.35
N ARG A 177 31.94 -7.98 13.54
CA ARG A 177 32.52 -8.43 14.81
C ARG A 177 33.66 -7.44 15.09
N ASP A 178 34.09 -7.09 16.29
CA ASP A 178 33.82 -7.51 17.67
C ASP A 178 34.32 -6.36 18.59
N GLU A 179 33.82 -6.35 19.84
CA GLU A 179 34.51 -6.05 21.13
C GLU A 179 35.36 -4.76 21.23
N SER A 180 35.21 -3.92 22.26
CA SER A 180 35.12 -4.21 23.71
C SER A 180 34.33 -3.17 24.47
#